data_AF-A0A095ARK7-F1
#
_entry.id   AF-A0A095ARK7-F1
#
_cell.length_a   1.000
_cell.length_b   1.000
_cell.length_c   1.000
_cell.angle_alpha   90.00
_cell.angle_beta   90.00
_cell.angle_gamma   90.00
#
_symmetry.space_group_name_H-M   'P 1'
#
loop_
_entity.id
_entity.type
_entity.pdbx_description
1 polymer ?
#
loop_
_entity_poly.entity_id
_entity_poly.type
_entity_poly.pdbx_seq_one_letter_code
_entity_poly.pdbx_strand_id
1 'polypeptide(L)'
;MSLGIMKNMNYYLITSFILLNNGLSFKTNTIDNVNNIHLQSSIENTMINNNNSNLVHTDLHNDKTITCLSDNPIVHTSVGIYCGLREIVHWPNGPASMVDVYYGIRYAQSPTGSLRFKKPVEPIPEPKKIFMADKLPSTCPQPKDTMFQNSAAARMWVPNTPMSEDCLFLNIWVPLKESNSSHSNSKEKLAVMLWIYGGSFYMGTATLSVYDARFLAARQNVIVASMNYRLGSFGFLYMNTEEAPGNMGLWDQRLAMKWIKNHIENFGGDSHRITLFGESAGAVSVSTHVVSPWLAKILGCGYRSSMDQIKCLRSKSITEILDAHDTMYDPASYFSVPFPPVLDNNFFPYENSQSFRQLKYLKPSGALMFGINKNEGSYFLLYAFVSNSKWMKNLTDLPITNRMDYLRCLRQPTLESWTERLEEISSDRSFKCPTINMATAVTNDYRIPGRRRAHTLPVYFYEFQHRTLSLPMPKWTGTMHGYEIEYVFGIPFSPQFQASFYRFTDEERQLSDIMMTYWANFARTGDPNILPDGRHVTDNVNPEGPDEITGGELEDSLNHKQGRKNPFIGWPEFRNSTKAYIVFRSAPANLLVSTRPRHRQCLFWRRWYPALLQQGDLVIKVFYLSL
;
A
#
# COMPACT_ATOMS: atom_id res chain seq x y z
N MET A 1 7.02 33.10 23.66
CA MET A 1 6.86 32.76 22.23
C MET A 1 6.72 31.25 21.97
N SER A 2 7.57 30.37 22.49
CA SER A 2 7.58 28.93 22.14
C SER A 2 6.37 28.07 22.55
N LEU A 3 5.46 28.53 23.42
CA LEU A 3 4.23 27.80 23.78
C LEU A 3 3.01 28.11 22.90
N GLY A 4 2.99 29.21 22.15
CA GLY A 4 1.80 29.66 21.42
C GLY A 4 1.40 28.75 20.26
N ILE A 5 2.40 28.28 19.50
CA ILE A 5 2.21 27.52 18.26
C ILE A 5 1.59 26.13 18.54
N MET A 6 1.81 25.53 19.72
CA MET A 6 1.23 24.22 20.05
C MET A 6 -0.23 24.26 20.54
N LYS A 7 -0.74 25.40 21.02
CA LYS A 7 -2.12 25.49 21.54
C LYS A 7 -3.18 25.61 20.43
N ASN A 8 -2.83 26.21 19.29
CA ASN A 8 -3.79 26.47 18.20
C ASN A 8 -4.21 25.24 17.38
N MET A 9 -3.68 24.04 17.64
CA MET A 9 -4.07 22.81 16.95
C MET A 9 -5.28 22.08 17.57
N ASN A 10 -5.86 22.54 18.69
CA ASN A 10 -6.76 21.69 19.51
C ASN A 10 -8.03 22.35 20.09
N TYR A 11 -8.35 23.60 19.76
CA TYR A 11 -9.57 24.26 20.26
C TYR A 11 -10.23 25.14 19.19
N TYR A 12 -11.51 24.88 18.90
CA TYR A 12 -12.63 25.82 19.09
C TYR A 12 -13.96 25.20 18.60
N LEU A 13 -14.92 25.01 19.51
CA LEU A 13 -16.31 24.68 19.21
C LEU A 13 -17.22 25.22 20.34
N ILE A 14 -18.43 25.69 19.98
CA ILE A 14 -19.51 26.23 20.86
C ILE A 14 -19.15 27.64 21.42
N THR A 15 -19.88 28.75 21.23
CA THR A 15 -21.25 29.13 20.77
C THR A 15 -21.20 30.13 19.56
N SER A 16 -22.24 30.74 18.94
CA SER A 16 -23.73 30.64 18.92
C SER A 16 -24.35 31.28 17.64
N PHE A 17 -25.69 31.27 17.55
CA PHE A 17 -26.63 31.98 16.63
C PHE A 17 -26.57 33.55 16.71
N ILE A 18 -27.12 34.39 15.79
CA ILE A 18 -28.26 34.28 14.84
C ILE A 18 -28.21 35.36 13.70
N LEU A 19 -28.90 35.14 12.56
CA LEU A 19 -29.34 36.07 11.46
C LEU A 19 -28.34 37.06 10.81
N LEU A 20 -28.19 37.10 9.47
CA LEU A 20 -29.17 37.68 8.53
C LEU A 20 -28.97 37.21 7.07
N ASN A 21 -30.06 37.23 6.28
CA ASN A 21 -30.10 36.93 4.84
C ASN A 21 -29.41 37.99 3.97
N ASN A 22 -28.83 37.58 2.84
CA ASN A 22 -29.42 37.85 1.51
C ASN A 22 -28.68 37.08 0.41
N GLY A 23 -29.43 36.48 -0.52
CA GLY A 23 -28.87 35.69 -1.62
C GLY A 23 -28.58 36.53 -2.85
N LEU A 24 -27.97 35.90 -3.87
CA LEU A 24 -28.11 36.32 -5.26
C LEU A 24 -27.94 35.10 -6.20
N SER A 25 -28.71 35.11 -7.28
CA SER A 25 -28.93 33.96 -8.16
C SER A 25 -27.74 33.63 -9.05
N PHE A 26 -27.54 32.34 -9.33
CA PHE A 26 -26.81 31.92 -10.53
C PHE A 26 -27.54 32.43 -11.79
N LYS A 27 -26.76 32.94 -12.76
CA LYS A 27 -27.16 32.95 -14.18
C LYS A 27 -26.19 32.08 -14.96
N THR A 28 -26.69 30.92 -15.36
CA THR A 28 -26.08 30.07 -16.39
C THR A 28 -26.27 30.72 -17.75
N ASN A 29 -25.20 30.87 -18.53
CA ASN A 29 -25.28 31.06 -19.97
C ASN A 29 -24.68 29.83 -20.66
N THR A 30 -25.55 29.07 -21.31
CA THR A 30 -25.23 28.01 -22.26
C THR A 30 -24.69 28.59 -23.56
N ILE A 31 -23.59 28.04 -24.09
CA ILE A 31 -23.33 28.02 -25.53
C ILE A 31 -22.81 26.62 -25.87
N ASP A 32 -23.65 25.82 -26.52
CA ASP A 32 -23.23 24.64 -27.26
C ASP A 32 -22.60 25.07 -28.58
N ASN A 33 -21.50 24.44 -29.00
CA ASN A 33 -21.37 23.98 -30.38
C ASN A 33 -20.25 22.95 -30.58
N VAL A 34 -20.69 21.72 -30.79
CA VAL A 34 -20.18 20.66 -31.66
C VAL A 34 -18.95 20.98 -32.53
N ASN A 35 -17.95 20.08 -32.50
CA ASN A 35 -17.35 19.56 -33.73
C ASN A 35 -16.76 18.15 -33.52
N ASN A 36 -17.27 17.19 -34.28
CA ASN A 36 -16.74 15.82 -34.36
C ASN A 36 -15.57 15.76 -35.35
N ILE A 37 -14.53 14.99 -35.04
CA ILE A 37 -13.56 14.52 -36.03
C ILE A 37 -13.42 13.00 -35.89
N HIS A 38 -13.92 12.28 -36.89
CA HIS A 38 -13.64 10.86 -37.09
C HIS A 38 -12.21 10.70 -37.63
N LEU A 39 -11.47 9.74 -37.09
CA LEU A 39 -10.30 9.15 -37.74
C LEU A 39 -10.53 7.66 -37.87
N GLN A 40 -10.47 7.18 -39.11
CA GLN A 40 -10.77 5.81 -39.52
C GLN A 40 -9.46 5.22 -40.06
N SER A 41 -8.94 4.17 -39.41
CA SER A 41 -7.75 3.44 -39.87
C SER A 41 -8.15 2.27 -40.76
N SER A 42 -7.33 1.99 -41.77
CA SER A 42 -7.58 0.98 -42.79
C SER A 42 -6.31 0.17 -43.08
N ILE A 43 -6.50 -1.07 -43.55
CA ILE A 43 -5.50 -1.92 -44.25
C ILE A 43 -4.42 -2.52 -43.31
N GLU A 44 -3.99 -3.80 -43.39
CA GLU A 44 -4.19 -4.88 -44.38
C GLU A 44 -4.28 -6.28 -43.69
N ASN A 45 -4.83 -7.28 -44.39
CA ASN A 45 -4.80 -8.69 -43.97
C ASN A 45 -3.67 -9.45 -44.69
N THR A 46 -2.87 -10.23 -43.96
CA THR A 46 -1.96 -11.23 -44.56
C THR A 46 -2.20 -12.58 -43.89
N MET A 47 -2.71 -13.56 -44.64
CA MET A 47 -2.92 -14.91 -44.11
C MET A 47 -1.60 -15.69 -44.03
N ILE A 48 -1.31 -16.26 -42.86
CA ILE A 48 -0.41 -17.41 -42.72
C ILE A 48 -1.18 -18.48 -41.95
N ASN A 49 -1.55 -19.55 -42.65
CA ASN A 49 -2.15 -20.74 -42.04
C ASN A 49 -1.07 -21.50 -41.26
N ASN A 50 -1.34 -21.82 -39.99
CA ASN A 50 -0.74 -22.97 -39.33
C ASN A 50 -1.75 -23.63 -38.40
N ASN A 51 -2.10 -24.88 -38.71
CA ASN A 51 -3.00 -25.68 -37.89
C ASN A 51 -2.30 -26.08 -36.59
N ASN A 52 -2.82 -25.65 -35.45
CA ASN A 52 -2.63 -26.32 -34.17
C ASN A 52 -3.95 -26.41 -33.41
N SER A 53 -4.12 -27.48 -32.64
CA SER A 53 -5.41 -27.93 -32.11
C SER A 53 -6.05 -26.95 -31.12
N ASN A 54 -7.18 -26.36 -31.50
CA ASN A 54 -8.00 -25.53 -30.62
C ASN A 54 -8.65 -26.36 -29.51
N LEU A 55 -8.21 -26.18 -28.26
CA LEU A 55 -8.92 -26.64 -27.06
C LEU A 55 -10.08 -25.67 -26.74
N VAL A 56 -11.18 -25.81 -27.48
CA VAL A 56 -12.39 -25.01 -27.28
C VAL A 56 -13.18 -25.55 -26.09
N HIS A 57 -13.07 -24.91 -24.92
CA HIS A 57 -14.03 -25.10 -23.83
C HIS A 57 -15.22 -24.16 -24.03
N THR A 58 -16.35 -24.71 -24.49
CA THR A 58 -17.62 -23.98 -24.62
C THR A 58 -18.42 -24.04 -23.31
N ASP A 59 -18.80 -22.87 -22.80
CA ASP A 59 -19.89 -22.75 -21.83
C ASP A 59 -21.23 -22.66 -22.58
N LEU A 60 -22.21 -23.49 -22.19
CA LEU A 60 -23.46 -23.72 -22.92
C LEU A 60 -24.69 -23.00 -22.33
N HIS A 61 -24.50 -22.10 -21.35
CA HIS A 61 -25.61 -21.52 -20.58
C HIS A 61 -25.81 -19.99 -20.66
N ASN A 62 -25.29 -19.34 -21.69
CA ASN A 62 -25.84 -18.06 -22.20
C ASN A 62 -25.48 -17.87 -23.66
N ASP A 63 -26.22 -17.01 -24.37
CA ASP A 63 -26.20 -16.84 -25.84
C ASP A 63 -24.95 -16.10 -26.38
N LYS A 64 -23.80 -16.30 -25.72
CA LYS A 64 -22.46 -15.82 -26.10
C LYS A 64 -21.44 -16.88 -25.70
N THR A 65 -20.86 -17.56 -26.69
CA THR A 65 -19.71 -18.46 -26.48
C THR A 65 -18.50 -17.67 -26.00
N ILE A 66 -18.23 -17.70 -24.69
CA ILE A 66 -16.98 -17.19 -24.12
C ILE A 66 -15.89 -18.23 -24.40
N THR A 67 -14.95 -17.89 -25.28
CA THR A 67 -13.81 -18.74 -25.62
C THR A 67 -12.51 -18.11 -25.13
N CYS A 68 -11.74 -18.85 -24.34
CA CYS A 68 -10.36 -18.47 -24.05
C CYS A 68 -9.50 -18.73 -25.30
N LEU A 69 -8.60 -17.81 -25.64
CA LEU A 69 -7.65 -18.00 -26.73
C LEU A 69 -6.64 -19.10 -26.38
N SER A 70 -6.13 -19.84 -27.37
CA SER A 70 -5.22 -20.99 -27.17
C SER A 70 -3.98 -20.66 -26.34
N ASP A 71 -3.49 -19.44 -26.48
CA ASP A 71 -2.22 -19.00 -25.91
C ASP A 71 -2.40 -18.33 -24.53
N ASN A 72 -3.66 -18.06 -24.15
CA ASN A 72 -4.00 -17.47 -22.86
C ASN A 72 -3.97 -18.53 -21.75
N PRO A 73 -3.47 -18.19 -20.55
CA PRO A 73 -3.33 -19.16 -19.48
C PRO A 73 -4.68 -19.41 -18.78
N ILE A 74 -4.99 -20.69 -18.52
CA ILE A 74 -6.24 -21.15 -17.90
C ILE A 74 -5.95 -21.75 -16.53
N VAL A 75 -6.68 -21.31 -15.50
CA VAL A 75 -6.61 -21.89 -14.14
C VAL A 75 -8.00 -22.32 -13.66
N HIS A 76 -8.13 -23.58 -13.26
CA HIS A 76 -9.34 -24.13 -12.65
C HIS A 76 -9.30 -23.95 -11.14
N THR A 77 -10.36 -23.39 -10.55
CA THR A 77 -10.57 -23.30 -9.10
C THR A 77 -11.92 -23.92 -8.71
N SER A 78 -12.23 -24.05 -7.42
CA SER A 78 -13.55 -24.54 -6.99
C SER A 78 -14.69 -23.53 -7.20
N VAL A 79 -14.39 -22.27 -7.54
CA VAL A 79 -15.39 -21.21 -7.74
C VAL A 79 -15.55 -20.78 -9.19
N GLY A 80 -14.64 -21.20 -10.08
CA GLY A 80 -14.66 -20.85 -11.50
C GLY A 80 -13.39 -21.25 -12.24
N ILE A 81 -13.46 -21.23 -13.57
CA ILE A 81 -12.32 -21.35 -14.48
C ILE A 81 -11.92 -19.94 -14.91
N TYR A 82 -10.65 -19.54 -14.73
CA TYR A 82 -10.17 -18.20 -15.07
C TYR A 82 -9.27 -18.25 -16.30
N CYS A 83 -9.62 -17.49 -17.33
CA CYS A 83 -8.81 -17.25 -18.52
C CYS A 83 -8.07 -15.91 -18.35
N GLY A 84 -6.75 -15.95 -18.16
CA GLY A 84 -5.91 -14.77 -17.99
C GLY A 84 -5.33 -14.24 -19.30
N LEU A 85 -4.23 -13.48 -19.19
CA LEU A 85 -3.39 -12.98 -20.27
C LEU A 85 -1.95 -13.44 -20.07
N ARG A 86 -1.22 -13.71 -21.16
CA ARG A 86 0.23 -13.91 -21.11
C ARG A 86 0.94 -12.63 -21.55
N GLU A 87 1.69 -12.03 -20.64
CA GLU A 87 2.34 -10.74 -20.81
C GLU A 87 3.87 -10.90 -20.93
N ILE A 88 4.48 -10.14 -21.84
CA ILE A 88 5.94 -10.09 -22.02
C ILE A 88 6.52 -8.91 -21.22
N VAL A 89 7.51 -9.20 -20.39
CA VAL A 89 8.27 -8.22 -19.60
C VAL A 89 9.60 -7.98 -20.28
N HIS A 90 9.76 -6.79 -20.87
CA HIS A 90 11.01 -6.36 -21.51
C HIS A 90 11.95 -5.73 -20.49
N TRP A 91 13.19 -6.21 -20.43
CA TRP A 91 14.25 -5.66 -19.58
C TRP A 91 15.22 -4.82 -20.42
N PRO A 92 15.71 -3.66 -19.94
CA PRO A 92 16.59 -2.79 -20.73
C PRO A 92 17.87 -3.44 -21.25
N ASN A 93 18.41 -4.44 -20.53
CA ASN A 93 19.69 -5.08 -20.82
C ASN A 93 19.64 -6.61 -20.55
N GLY A 94 18.61 -7.32 -21.01
CA GLY A 94 18.48 -8.77 -20.78
C GLY A 94 17.40 -9.46 -21.62
N PRO A 95 17.34 -10.80 -21.60
CA PRO A 95 16.30 -11.57 -22.27
C PRO A 95 14.93 -11.23 -21.67
N ALA A 96 13.90 -11.14 -22.50
CA ALA A 96 12.54 -10.88 -22.02
C ALA A 96 12.04 -12.02 -21.13
N SER A 97 11.16 -11.70 -20.16
CA SER A 97 10.49 -12.69 -19.32
C SER A 97 9.00 -12.75 -19.64
N MET A 98 8.32 -13.82 -19.22
CA MET A 98 6.86 -13.94 -19.37
C MET A 98 6.16 -14.02 -18.01
N VAL A 99 4.97 -13.44 -17.92
CA VAL A 99 4.10 -13.48 -16.74
C VAL A 99 2.68 -13.82 -17.18
N ASP A 100 2.07 -14.81 -16.56
CA ASP A 100 0.63 -15.08 -16.67
C ASP A 100 -0.12 -14.18 -15.67
N VAL A 101 -1.04 -13.37 -16.18
CA VAL A 101 -1.72 -12.32 -15.42
C VAL A 101 -3.22 -12.57 -15.42
N TYR A 102 -3.84 -12.44 -14.25
CA TYR A 102 -5.26 -12.61 -14.03
C TYR A 102 -5.79 -11.37 -13.31
N TYR A 103 -6.48 -10.51 -14.04
CA TYR A 103 -7.11 -9.31 -13.50
C TYR A 103 -8.58 -9.56 -13.16
N GLY A 104 -9.10 -8.88 -12.13
CA GLY A 104 -10.55 -8.85 -11.89
C GLY A 104 -11.18 -10.18 -11.44
N ILE A 105 -10.42 -11.04 -10.76
CA ILE A 105 -10.96 -12.26 -10.14
C ILE A 105 -11.90 -11.86 -8.99
N ARG A 106 -13.16 -12.31 -9.02
CA ARG A 106 -14.14 -12.04 -7.97
C ARG A 106 -13.89 -12.91 -6.74
N TYR A 107 -13.58 -12.28 -5.60
CA TYR A 107 -13.43 -12.98 -4.31
C TYR A 107 -14.62 -12.80 -3.36
N ALA A 108 -15.57 -11.93 -3.70
CA ALA A 108 -16.79 -11.70 -2.92
C ALA A 108 -17.98 -11.34 -3.84
N GLN A 109 -19.20 -11.55 -3.34
CA GLN A 109 -20.41 -11.00 -3.96
C GLN A 109 -20.37 -9.47 -3.97
N SER A 110 -21.01 -8.85 -4.97
CA SER A 110 -21.16 -7.40 -5.06
C SER A 110 -21.79 -6.85 -3.76
N PRO A 111 -21.13 -5.94 -3.03
CA PRO A 111 -21.61 -5.43 -1.74
C PRO A 111 -22.68 -4.33 -1.89
N THR A 112 -23.56 -4.48 -2.88
CA THR A 112 -24.59 -3.51 -3.29
C THR A 112 -25.93 -3.76 -2.58
N GLY A 113 -26.81 -2.75 -2.61
CA GLY A 113 -28.19 -2.87 -2.10
C GLY A 113 -28.27 -3.33 -0.64
N SER A 114 -28.86 -4.51 -0.41
CA SER A 114 -29.02 -5.07 0.94
C SER A 114 -27.73 -5.59 1.57
N LEU A 115 -26.66 -5.77 0.78
CA LEU A 115 -25.30 -6.10 1.23
C LEU A 115 -24.46 -4.85 1.54
N ARG A 116 -24.92 -3.64 1.19
CA ARG A 116 -24.24 -2.39 1.56
C ARG A 116 -24.09 -2.30 3.08
N PHE A 117 -22.88 -1.96 3.52
CA PHE A 117 -22.41 -1.92 4.92
C PHE A 117 -22.40 -3.27 5.68
N LYS A 118 -22.75 -4.39 5.04
CA LYS A 118 -22.63 -5.74 5.63
C LYS A 118 -21.29 -6.39 5.34
N LYS A 119 -20.95 -7.41 6.13
CA LYS A 119 -19.76 -8.24 5.89
C LYS A 119 -19.80 -8.83 4.47
N PRO A 120 -18.64 -8.96 3.79
CA PRO A 120 -18.59 -9.55 2.46
C PRO A 120 -19.04 -11.00 2.51
N VAL A 121 -19.64 -11.47 1.42
CA VAL A 121 -20.15 -12.84 1.26
C VAL A 121 -19.33 -13.53 0.18
N GLU A 122 -19.02 -14.81 0.38
CA GLU A 122 -18.29 -15.63 -0.59
C GLU A 122 -19.00 -15.67 -1.96
N PRO A 123 -18.25 -15.68 -3.08
CA PRO A 123 -18.84 -15.74 -4.41
C PRO A 123 -19.58 -17.07 -4.57
N ILE A 124 -20.66 -17.04 -5.34
CA ILE A 124 -21.41 -18.25 -5.69
C ILE A 124 -20.47 -19.15 -6.52
N PRO A 125 -20.20 -20.41 -6.12
CA PRO A 125 -19.28 -21.26 -6.86
C PRO A 125 -19.86 -21.67 -8.22
N GLU A 126 -19.16 -21.34 -9.31
CA GLU A 126 -19.53 -21.72 -10.68
C GLU A 126 -18.37 -22.52 -11.34
N PRO A 127 -17.97 -23.70 -10.81
CA PRO A 127 -16.69 -24.37 -11.14
C PRO A 127 -16.52 -24.84 -12.60
N LYS A 128 -17.59 -24.79 -13.42
CA LYS A 128 -17.56 -25.12 -14.85
C LYS A 128 -17.53 -23.89 -15.77
N LYS A 129 -17.80 -22.71 -15.22
CA LYS A 129 -17.94 -21.45 -15.97
C LYS A 129 -16.60 -20.80 -16.19
N ILE A 130 -16.43 -20.24 -17.39
CA ILE A 130 -15.22 -19.49 -17.76
C ILE A 130 -15.45 -18.01 -17.45
N PHE A 131 -14.58 -17.45 -16.62
CA PHE A 131 -14.46 -16.03 -16.34
C PHE A 131 -13.24 -15.48 -17.07
N MET A 132 -13.45 -14.45 -17.89
CA MET A 132 -12.35 -13.68 -18.46
C MET A 132 -11.73 -12.83 -17.35
N ALA A 133 -10.45 -13.08 -17.06
CA ALA A 133 -9.64 -12.38 -16.09
C ALA A 133 -8.61 -11.49 -16.81
N ASP A 134 -9.08 -10.77 -17.84
CA ASP A 134 -8.27 -10.04 -18.83
C ASP A 134 -8.27 -8.51 -18.60
N LYS A 135 -9.07 -8.01 -17.65
CA LYS A 135 -9.30 -6.56 -17.46
C LYS A 135 -9.22 -6.16 -16.00
N LEU A 136 -8.55 -5.03 -15.76
CA LEU A 136 -8.47 -4.41 -14.43
C LEU A 136 -9.88 -4.13 -13.88
N PRO A 137 -10.17 -4.50 -12.62
CA PRO A 137 -11.50 -4.36 -12.03
C PRO A 137 -11.88 -2.90 -11.78
N SER A 138 -13.19 -2.68 -11.61
CA SER A 138 -13.72 -1.40 -11.12
C SER A 138 -13.10 -1.01 -9.78
N THR A 139 -12.76 0.27 -9.66
CA THR A 139 -12.27 0.86 -8.42
C THR A 139 -13.43 1.04 -7.42
N CYS A 140 -13.20 0.82 -6.13
CA CYS A 140 -14.23 1.08 -5.11
C CYS A 140 -14.56 2.59 -5.01
N PRO A 141 -15.80 2.98 -4.67
CA PRO A 141 -16.20 4.38 -4.68
C PRO A 141 -15.42 5.21 -3.67
N GLN A 142 -14.92 6.37 -4.12
CA GLN A 142 -14.06 7.26 -3.34
C GLN A 142 -14.12 8.70 -3.89
N PRO A 143 -13.75 9.70 -3.09
CA PRO A 143 -13.56 11.07 -3.58
C PRO A 143 -12.52 11.13 -4.70
N LYS A 144 -12.69 12.07 -5.64
CA LYS A 144 -11.66 12.36 -6.66
C LYS A 144 -10.74 13.44 -6.13
N ASP A 145 -9.43 13.17 -6.03
CA ASP A 145 -8.44 14.25 -5.87
C ASP A 145 -8.54 15.18 -7.08
N THR A 146 -8.93 16.44 -6.87
CA THR A 146 -9.04 17.49 -7.89
C THR A 146 -7.88 18.49 -7.84
N MET A 147 -7.00 18.37 -6.85
CA MET A 147 -6.11 19.43 -6.41
C MET A 147 -4.79 19.49 -7.18
N PHE A 148 -4.23 18.31 -7.48
CA PHE A 148 -2.95 18.18 -8.21
C PHE A 148 -3.04 17.29 -9.45
N GLN A 149 -4.24 17.02 -10.00
CA GLN A 149 -4.46 16.14 -11.16
C GLN A 149 -3.53 16.39 -12.37
N ASN A 150 -3.12 17.64 -12.59
CA ASN A 150 -2.23 18.03 -13.69
C ASN A 150 -0.75 17.66 -13.44
N SER A 151 -0.37 17.31 -12.22
CA SER A 151 0.95 16.77 -11.87
C SER A 151 0.99 15.27 -12.12
N ALA A 152 1.98 14.80 -12.89
CA ALA A 152 2.24 13.37 -13.05
C ALA A 152 2.40 12.65 -11.69
N ALA A 153 3.08 13.27 -10.73
CA ALA A 153 3.38 12.69 -9.41
C ALA A 153 2.17 12.58 -8.47
N ALA A 154 1.10 13.33 -8.73
CA ALA A 154 -0.18 13.14 -8.03
C ALA A 154 -1.14 12.26 -8.84
N ARG A 155 -1.14 12.41 -10.18
CA ARG A 155 -1.97 11.64 -11.10
C ARG A 155 -1.74 10.12 -11.02
N MET A 156 -0.56 9.66 -10.61
CA MET A 156 -0.30 8.23 -10.39
C MET A 156 -1.11 7.60 -9.26
N TRP A 157 -1.66 8.42 -8.34
CA TRP A 157 -2.54 7.98 -7.25
C TRP A 157 -4.03 8.09 -7.57
N VAL A 158 -4.39 8.69 -8.72
CA VAL A 158 -5.79 8.88 -9.13
C VAL A 158 -6.35 7.56 -9.67
N PRO A 159 -7.58 7.14 -9.29
CA PRO A 159 -8.25 5.98 -9.85
C PRO A 159 -8.21 5.91 -11.38
N ASN A 160 -7.65 4.81 -11.90
CA ASN A 160 -7.46 4.57 -13.33
C ASN A 160 -8.47 3.60 -13.96
N THR A 161 -9.47 3.15 -13.19
CA THR A 161 -10.61 2.36 -13.68
C THR A 161 -11.93 2.99 -13.23
N PRO A 162 -13.07 2.69 -13.89
CA PRO A 162 -14.38 3.19 -13.47
C PRO A 162 -14.69 2.86 -12.00
N MET A 163 -15.37 3.78 -11.31
CA MET A 163 -15.81 3.53 -9.93
C MET A 163 -17.14 2.76 -9.89
N SER A 164 -17.23 1.76 -9.03
CA SER A 164 -18.44 0.97 -8.80
C SER A 164 -18.47 0.43 -7.37
N GLU A 165 -19.65 0.28 -6.76
CA GLU A 165 -19.80 -0.51 -5.52
C GLU A 165 -19.47 -1.99 -5.77
N ASP A 166 -19.67 -2.49 -6.99
CA ASP A 166 -19.15 -3.79 -7.40
C ASP A 166 -17.65 -3.68 -7.70
N CYS A 167 -16.83 -3.77 -6.66
CA CYS A 167 -15.38 -3.60 -6.71
C CYS A 167 -14.58 -4.69 -5.98
N LEU A 168 -15.21 -5.70 -5.38
CA LEU A 168 -14.54 -6.72 -4.56
C LEU A 168 -13.86 -7.81 -5.40
N PHE A 169 -12.75 -7.41 -6.02
CA PHE A 169 -11.93 -8.21 -6.92
C PHE A 169 -10.47 -8.25 -6.48
N LEU A 170 -9.75 -9.26 -6.94
CA LEU A 170 -8.29 -9.41 -6.81
C LEU A 170 -7.63 -9.60 -8.17
N ASN A 171 -6.32 -9.34 -8.20
CA ASN A 171 -5.46 -9.56 -9.35
C ASN A 171 -4.31 -10.49 -8.95
N ILE A 172 -3.80 -11.30 -9.88
CA ILE A 172 -2.69 -12.24 -9.66
C ILE A 172 -1.71 -12.16 -10.84
N TRP A 173 -0.41 -12.13 -10.53
CA TRP A 173 0.70 -12.19 -11.48
C TRP A 173 1.56 -13.42 -11.16
N VAL A 174 1.68 -14.34 -12.12
CA VAL A 174 2.39 -15.62 -12.00
C VAL A 174 3.58 -15.63 -12.96
N PRO A 175 4.82 -15.70 -12.48
CA PRO A 175 5.99 -15.72 -13.36
C PRO A 175 6.14 -17.09 -14.05
N LEU A 176 6.57 -17.07 -15.31
CA LEU A 176 6.99 -18.28 -16.00
C LEU A 176 8.50 -18.47 -15.87
N LYS A 177 8.91 -19.71 -15.60
CA LYS A 177 10.31 -20.14 -15.61
C LYS A 177 10.59 -20.85 -16.93
N GLU A 178 11.65 -20.45 -17.65
CA GLU A 178 12.13 -21.19 -18.81
C GLU A 178 12.59 -22.59 -18.37
N SER A 179 12.05 -23.63 -19.00
CA SER A 179 12.24 -25.02 -18.60
C SER A 179 13.54 -25.62 -19.17
N ASN A 180 14.68 -25.08 -18.77
CA ASN A 180 16.00 -25.59 -19.17
C ASN A 180 16.54 -26.70 -18.25
N SER A 181 15.74 -27.18 -17.27
CA SER A 181 16.10 -28.30 -16.40
C SER A 181 15.14 -29.48 -16.58
N SER A 182 15.63 -30.52 -17.27
CA SER A 182 14.94 -31.79 -17.52
C SER A 182 14.77 -32.69 -16.28
N HIS A 183 15.10 -32.19 -15.09
CA HIS A 183 15.19 -32.94 -13.84
C HIS A 183 14.53 -32.18 -12.67
N SER A 184 13.19 -32.15 -12.63
CA SER A 184 12.44 -31.99 -11.38
C SER A 184 11.04 -32.59 -11.50
N ASN A 185 10.81 -33.73 -10.84
CA ASN A 185 9.48 -34.35 -10.74
C ASN A 185 8.58 -33.72 -9.65
N SER A 186 8.90 -32.51 -9.20
CA SER A 186 8.01 -31.66 -8.42
C SER A 186 7.99 -30.24 -9.00
N LYS A 187 6.79 -29.75 -9.37
CA LYS A 187 6.58 -28.32 -9.57
C LYS A 187 6.67 -27.65 -8.21
N GLU A 188 7.82 -27.02 -7.94
CA GLU A 188 8.02 -26.26 -6.71
C GLU A 188 6.97 -25.14 -6.64
N LYS A 189 6.22 -25.08 -5.54
CA LYS A 189 5.24 -24.02 -5.31
C LYS A 189 5.95 -22.72 -4.94
N LEU A 190 5.56 -21.60 -5.55
CA LEU A 190 6.21 -20.30 -5.36
C LEU A 190 5.69 -19.58 -4.12
N ALA A 191 6.53 -18.77 -3.46
CA ALA A 191 6.07 -17.87 -2.41
C ALA A 191 5.13 -16.80 -2.99
N VAL A 192 4.18 -16.35 -2.16
CA VAL A 192 3.07 -15.46 -2.56
C VAL A 192 3.16 -14.15 -1.79
N MET A 193 3.28 -13.02 -2.49
CA MET A 193 3.25 -11.68 -1.91
C MET A 193 1.86 -11.06 -2.16
N LEU A 194 1.14 -10.71 -1.09
CA LEU A 194 -0.24 -10.21 -1.16
C LEU A 194 -0.33 -8.74 -0.74
N TRP A 195 -0.57 -7.86 -1.71
CA TRP A 195 -0.61 -6.41 -1.58
C TRP A 195 -1.95 -5.89 -1.06
N ILE A 196 -1.88 -5.01 -0.06
CA ILE A 196 -2.98 -4.17 0.42
C ILE A 196 -2.56 -2.71 0.26
N TYR A 197 -3.25 -1.96 -0.60
CA TYR A 197 -2.88 -0.57 -0.91
C TYR A 197 -3.14 0.42 0.23
N GLY A 198 -2.42 1.54 0.19
CA GLY A 198 -2.63 2.73 1.01
C GLY A 198 -3.66 3.72 0.43
N GLY A 199 -3.91 4.81 1.17
CA GLY A 199 -4.93 5.82 0.79
C GLY A 199 -5.86 6.23 1.94
N SER A 200 -5.33 6.32 3.16
CA SER A 200 -6.05 6.81 4.34
C SER A 200 -7.40 6.13 4.63
N PHE A 201 -7.60 4.88 4.18
CA PHE A 201 -8.86 4.12 4.24
C PHE A 201 -10.05 4.71 3.45
N TYR A 202 -9.89 5.83 2.74
CA TYR A 202 -10.99 6.46 1.97
C TYR A 202 -10.72 6.62 0.47
N MET A 203 -9.47 6.44 0.02
CA MET A 203 -9.07 6.41 -1.39
C MET A 203 -8.10 5.25 -1.65
N GLY A 204 -7.70 5.06 -2.92
CA GLY A 204 -6.80 4.01 -3.38
C GLY A 204 -7.50 2.91 -4.18
N THR A 205 -6.73 2.16 -4.97
CA THR A 205 -7.20 1.00 -5.74
C THR A 205 -6.03 0.08 -6.07
N ALA A 206 -6.27 -1.23 -6.16
CA ALA A 206 -5.27 -2.22 -6.52
C ALA A 206 -4.85 -2.16 -8.01
N THR A 207 -5.48 -1.29 -8.80
CA THR A 207 -5.29 -1.16 -10.25
C THR A 207 -4.29 -0.08 -10.66
N LEU A 208 -3.80 0.75 -9.74
CA LEU A 208 -2.87 1.84 -10.06
C LEU A 208 -1.60 1.32 -10.75
N SER A 209 -1.08 2.06 -11.73
CA SER A 209 0.11 1.66 -12.51
C SER A 209 1.38 1.50 -11.68
N VAL A 210 1.44 2.10 -10.48
CA VAL A 210 2.56 1.93 -9.53
C VAL A 210 2.52 0.58 -8.80
N TYR A 211 1.41 -0.17 -8.89
CA TYR A 211 1.23 -1.52 -8.35
C TYR A 211 1.31 -2.61 -9.43
N ASP A 212 1.81 -2.30 -10.63
CA ASP A 212 2.00 -3.28 -11.71
C ASP A 212 3.09 -4.29 -11.33
N ALA A 213 2.67 -5.44 -10.81
CA ALA A 213 3.56 -6.44 -10.26
C ALA A 213 4.21 -7.36 -11.30
N ARG A 214 4.04 -7.13 -12.61
CA ARG A 214 4.70 -7.93 -13.66
C ARG A 214 6.23 -7.95 -13.46
N PHE A 215 6.83 -6.82 -13.11
CA PHE A 215 8.28 -6.69 -12.93
C PHE A 215 8.76 -7.42 -11.67
N LEU A 216 8.13 -7.19 -10.51
CA LEU A 216 8.43 -7.92 -9.27
C LEU A 216 8.26 -9.44 -9.44
N ALA A 217 7.13 -9.90 -10.01
CA ALA A 217 6.85 -11.32 -10.21
C ALA A 217 7.91 -11.97 -11.11
N ALA A 218 8.14 -11.41 -12.31
CA ALA A 218 9.11 -11.93 -13.27
C ALA A 218 10.54 -11.93 -12.75
N ARG A 219 11.00 -10.80 -12.18
CA ARG A 219 12.40 -10.64 -11.74
C ARG A 219 12.74 -11.55 -10.57
N GLN A 220 11.78 -11.77 -9.67
CA GLN A 220 12.02 -12.46 -8.41
C GLN A 220 11.44 -13.88 -8.35
N ASN A 221 10.75 -14.36 -9.39
CA ASN A 221 10.12 -15.69 -9.41
C ASN A 221 9.25 -15.92 -8.16
N VAL A 222 8.37 -14.96 -7.87
CA VAL A 222 7.33 -15.02 -6.81
C VAL A 222 5.98 -14.71 -7.43
N ILE A 223 4.91 -15.29 -6.88
CA ILE A 223 3.56 -14.89 -7.26
C ILE A 223 3.21 -13.63 -6.48
N VAL A 224 2.72 -12.61 -7.19
CA VAL A 224 2.19 -11.41 -6.54
C VAL A 224 0.67 -11.39 -6.73
N ALA A 225 -0.05 -10.97 -5.72
CA ALA A 225 -1.49 -10.75 -5.79
C ALA A 225 -1.85 -9.41 -5.13
N SER A 226 -2.95 -8.78 -5.57
CA SER A 226 -3.46 -7.54 -4.98
C SER A 226 -4.98 -7.58 -4.89
N MET A 227 -5.58 -6.81 -3.97
CA MET A 227 -7.03 -6.82 -3.72
C MET A 227 -7.63 -5.42 -3.61
N ASN A 228 -8.83 -5.24 -4.15
CA ASN A 228 -9.71 -4.12 -3.80
C ASN A 228 -10.49 -4.43 -2.52
N TYR A 229 -10.71 -3.41 -1.69
CA TYR A 229 -11.53 -3.49 -0.48
C TYR A 229 -12.35 -2.20 -0.32
N ARG A 230 -13.51 -2.25 0.34
CA ARG A 230 -14.36 -1.05 0.49
C ARG A 230 -13.68 0.04 1.31
N LEU A 231 -13.90 1.28 0.90
CA LEU A 231 -13.27 2.49 1.43
C LEU A 231 -14.30 3.45 2.03
N GLY A 232 -13.82 4.40 2.82
CA GLY A 232 -14.60 5.49 3.40
C GLY A 232 -15.80 4.96 4.20
N SER A 233 -16.96 5.58 4.02
CA SER A 233 -18.21 5.12 4.62
C SER A 233 -18.64 3.72 4.15
N PHE A 234 -18.39 3.34 2.89
CA PHE A 234 -18.71 1.99 2.38
C PHE A 234 -17.94 0.88 3.10
N GLY A 235 -16.70 1.16 3.53
CA GLY A 235 -15.82 0.22 4.22
C GLY A 235 -15.78 0.36 5.74
N PHE A 236 -16.02 1.55 6.29
CA PHE A 236 -15.67 1.89 7.67
C PHE A 236 -16.75 2.66 8.43
N LEU A 237 -17.95 2.85 7.86
CA LEU A 237 -19.10 3.37 8.59
C LEU A 237 -19.40 2.50 9.83
N TYR A 238 -19.39 3.14 11.00
CA TYR A 238 -19.71 2.53 12.27
C TYR A 238 -20.90 3.24 12.91
N MET A 239 -21.96 2.49 13.20
CA MET A 239 -23.16 2.99 13.88
C MET A 239 -23.52 2.10 15.09
N ASN A 240 -22.53 1.40 15.65
CA ASN A 240 -22.65 0.47 16.78
C ASN A 240 -23.78 -0.58 16.62
N THR A 241 -23.95 -1.14 15.43
CA THR A 241 -25.11 -2.01 15.10
C THR A 241 -24.81 -3.08 14.07
N GLU A 242 -25.68 -4.09 13.97
CA GLU A 242 -25.48 -5.28 13.14
C GLU A 242 -25.37 -4.95 11.64
N GLU A 243 -26.11 -3.96 11.16
CA GLU A 243 -26.18 -3.60 9.75
C GLU A 243 -25.12 -2.57 9.31
N ALA A 244 -24.47 -1.90 10.27
CA ALA A 244 -23.30 -1.02 10.06
C ALA A 244 -22.29 -1.16 11.24
N PRO A 245 -21.63 -2.32 11.41
CA PRO A 245 -20.81 -2.61 12.58
C PRO A 245 -19.37 -2.10 12.47
N GLY A 246 -19.03 -1.30 11.45
CA GLY A 246 -17.67 -0.83 11.19
C GLY A 246 -16.74 -1.89 10.60
N ASN A 247 -15.56 -1.47 10.14
CA ASN A 247 -14.47 -2.37 9.71
C ASN A 247 -14.78 -3.32 8.54
N MET A 248 -15.80 -3.06 7.73
CA MET A 248 -16.15 -3.86 6.54
C MET A 248 -14.99 -3.99 5.55
N GLY A 249 -14.20 -2.93 5.33
CA GLY A 249 -13.01 -2.98 4.49
C GLY A 249 -11.93 -3.96 5.00
N LEU A 250 -11.83 -4.17 6.31
CA LEU A 250 -10.93 -5.20 6.89
C LEU A 250 -11.52 -6.61 6.75
N TRP A 251 -12.85 -6.75 6.79
CA TRP A 251 -13.50 -8.02 6.47
C TRP A 251 -13.38 -8.39 4.99
N ASP A 252 -13.43 -7.42 4.09
CA ASP A 252 -13.17 -7.57 2.65
C ASP A 252 -11.77 -8.14 2.42
N GLN A 253 -10.75 -7.48 2.99
CA GLN A 253 -9.37 -7.96 2.93
C GLN A 253 -9.22 -9.38 3.49
N ARG A 254 -9.90 -9.69 4.60
CA ARG A 254 -9.87 -11.03 5.21
C ARG A 254 -10.52 -12.10 4.32
N LEU A 255 -11.55 -11.75 3.57
CA LEU A 255 -12.16 -12.69 2.63
C LEU A 255 -11.29 -12.91 1.40
N ALA A 256 -10.62 -11.87 0.88
CA ALA A 256 -9.62 -12.02 -0.17
C ALA A 256 -8.43 -12.89 0.28
N MET A 257 -7.94 -12.72 1.51
CA MET A 257 -6.91 -13.60 2.09
C MET A 257 -7.37 -15.06 2.17
N LYS A 258 -8.63 -15.31 2.56
CA LYS A 258 -9.21 -16.66 2.57
C LYS A 258 -9.27 -17.25 1.15
N TRP A 259 -9.70 -16.45 0.16
CA TRP A 259 -9.75 -16.85 -1.25
C TRP A 259 -8.35 -17.25 -1.75
N ILE A 260 -7.34 -16.40 -1.52
CA ILE A 260 -5.94 -16.67 -1.90
C ILE A 260 -5.45 -17.95 -1.22
N LYS A 261 -5.63 -18.10 0.11
CA LYS A 261 -5.22 -19.31 0.83
C LYS A 261 -5.86 -20.60 0.28
N ASN A 262 -7.09 -20.52 -0.22
CA ASN A 262 -7.83 -21.66 -0.76
C ASN A 262 -7.52 -22.00 -2.22
N HIS A 263 -7.03 -21.05 -3.02
CA HIS A 263 -6.95 -21.19 -4.49
C HIS A 263 -5.58 -20.88 -5.11
N ILE A 264 -4.64 -20.28 -4.38
CA ILE A 264 -3.34 -19.89 -4.97
C ILE A 264 -2.49 -21.08 -5.43
N GLU A 265 -2.74 -22.28 -4.90
CA GLU A 265 -2.05 -23.50 -5.35
C GLU A 265 -2.42 -23.88 -6.78
N ASN A 266 -3.63 -23.53 -7.23
CA ASN A 266 -4.07 -23.71 -8.61
C ASN A 266 -3.29 -22.80 -9.59
N PHE A 267 -2.70 -21.72 -9.09
CA PHE A 267 -1.82 -20.80 -9.82
C PHE A 267 -0.32 -21.13 -9.64
N GLY A 268 0.01 -22.25 -8.98
CA GLY A 268 1.40 -22.65 -8.68
C GLY A 268 1.98 -22.02 -7.41
N GLY A 269 1.19 -21.34 -6.59
CA GLY A 269 1.62 -20.73 -5.34
C GLY A 269 1.63 -21.69 -4.15
N ASP A 270 2.43 -21.37 -3.15
CA ASP A 270 2.46 -22.08 -1.88
C ASP A 270 1.50 -21.40 -0.90
N SER A 271 0.39 -22.07 -0.61
CA SER A 271 -0.61 -21.56 0.32
C SER A 271 -0.08 -21.40 1.76
N HIS A 272 1.10 -21.95 2.10
CA HIS A 272 1.74 -21.82 3.41
C HIS A 272 2.83 -20.73 3.46
N ARG A 273 3.24 -20.18 2.31
CA ARG A 273 4.19 -19.06 2.20
C ARG A 273 3.50 -17.84 1.56
N ILE A 274 2.53 -17.29 2.29
CA ILE A 274 1.83 -16.04 1.93
C ILE A 274 2.33 -14.92 2.83
N THR A 275 2.94 -13.89 2.24
CA THR A 275 3.42 -12.68 2.91
C THR A 275 2.50 -11.51 2.60
N LEU A 276 1.85 -10.98 3.63
CA LEU A 276 1.07 -9.75 3.50
C LEU A 276 2.02 -8.54 3.46
N PHE A 277 1.80 -7.63 2.52
CA PHE A 277 2.50 -6.36 2.49
C PHE A 277 1.57 -5.22 2.07
N GLY A 278 1.90 -4.01 2.52
CA GLY A 278 1.09 -2.82 2.33
C GLY A 278 1.83 -1.59 2.81
N GLU A 279 1.39 -0.42 2.35
CA GLU A 279 1.96 0.89 2.67
C GLU A 279 0.85 1.80 3.23
N SER A 280 1.18 2.81 4.04
CA SER A 280 0.21 3.73 4.65
C SER A 280 -0.94 3.00 5.37
N ALA A 281 -2.20 3.30 5.03
CA ALA A 281 -3.39 2.58 5.50
C ALA A 281 -3.38 1.06 5.19
N GLY A 282 -2.68 0.64 4.14
CA GLY A 282 -2.39 -0.76 3.84
C GLY A 282 -1.43 -1.39 4.84
N ALA A 283 -0.37 -0.67 5.25
CA ALA A 283 0.53 -1.11 6.33
C ALA A 283 -0.19 -1.19 7.69
N VAL A 284 -1.11 -0.25 7.95
CA VAL A 284 -2.02 -0.31 9.11
C VAL A 284 -2.94 -1.53 8.98
N SER A 285 -3.49 -1.84 7.81
CA SER A 285 -4.28 -3.05 7.57
C SER A 285 -3.49 -4.34 7.83
N VAL A 286 -2.26 -4.45 7.30
CA VAL A 286 -1.36 -5.59 7.57
C VAL A 286 -1.09 -5.72 9.07
N SER A 287 -0.76 -4.62 9.74
CA SER A 287 -0.57 -4.59 11.20
C SER A 287 -1.84 -5.04 11.92
N THR A 288 -3.01 -4.57 11.49
CA THR A 288 -4.32 -4.93 12.02
C THR A 288 -4.61 -6.43 11.90
N HIS A 289 -4.28 -7.06 10.78
CA HIS A 289 -4.41 -8.52 10.62
C HIS A 289 -3.41 -9.31 11.47
N VAL A 290 -2.20 -8.77 11.70
CA VAL A 290 -1.21 -9.36 12.63
C VAL A 290 -1.62 -9.24 14.09
N VAL A 291 -2.31 -8.15 14.48
CA VAL A 291 -2.72 -7.91 15.89
C VAL A 291 -4.12 -8.39 16.25
N SER A 292 -4.98 -8.72 15.27
CA SER A 292 -6.37 -9.12 15.54
C SER A 292 -6.43 -10.46 16.31
N PRO A 293 -6.92 -10.49 17.57
CA PRO A 293 -6.89 -11.67 18.41
C PRO A 293 -8.08 -12.61 18.14
N TRP A 294 -8.61 -12.63 16.91
CA TRP A 294 -9.89 -13.28 16.57
C TRP A 294 -9.88 -14.82 16.66
N LEU A 295 -8.76 -15.41 17.06
CA LEU A 295 -8.66 -16.81 17.50
C LEU A 295 -9.30 -17.03 18.89
N ALA A 296 -9.31 -16.01 19.76
CA ALA A 296 -9.84 -16.10 21.12
C ALA A 296 -11.33 -15.73 21.25
N LYS A 297 -11.95 -15.17 20.20
CA LYS A 297 -13.33 -14.66 20.24
C LYS A 297 -14.41 -15.64 19.72
N ILE A 298 -14.13 -16.94 19.80
CA ILE A 298 -15.12 -18.04 19.64
C ILE A 298 -16.05 -18.13 20.90
N LEU A 299 -16.05 -17.13 21.79
CA LEU A 299 -16.60 -17.19 23.16
C LEU A 299 -17.81 -16.25 23.47
N GLY A 300 -18.46 -15.63 22.46
CA GLY A 300 -19.90 -15.23 22.52
C GLY A 300 -20.35 -13.80 22.98
N CYS A 301 -21.56 -13.41 22.50
CA CYS A 301 -22.54 -12.37 22.97
C CYS A 301 -22.54 -10.88 22.42
N GLY A 302 -23.73 -10.21 22.36
CA GLY A 302 -24.10 -8.91 21.68
C GLY A 302 -24.81 -7.81 22.55
N TYR A 303 -25.73 -6.89 22.14
CA TYR A 303 -26.55 -6.60 20.92
C TYR A 303 -27.32 -5.20 20.96
N ARG A 304 -27.96 -4.73 19.84
CA ARG A 304 -29.00 -3.62 19.62
C ARG A 304 -28.55 -2.14 19.37
N SER A 305 -29.25 -1.25 18.64
CA SER A 305 -30.07 -1.28 17.37
C SER A 305 -30.33 0.15 16.81
N SER A 306 -30.27 0.39 15.49
CA SER A 306 -30.24 1.74 14.84
C SER A 306 -30.96 1.80 13.47
N MET A 307 -31.84 0.83 13.21
CA MET A 307 -32.32 0.44 11.88
C MET A 307 -32.86 1.55 10.98
N ASP A 308 -33.49 2.60 11.52
CA ASP A 308 -34.02 3.71 10.72
C ASP A 308 -32.92 4.54 10.05
N GLN A 309 -31.77 4.69 10.71
CA GLN A 309 -30.61 5.40 10.16
C GLN A 309 -29.97 4.60 9.01
N ILE A 310 -29.89 3.28 9.14
CA ILE A 310 -29.40 2.39 8.06
C ILE A 310 -30.36 2.37 6.87
N LYS A 311 -31.68 2.36 7.10
CA LYS A 311 -32.67 2.41 6.01
C LYS A 311 -32.53 3.69 5.18
N CYS A 312 -32.19 4.81 5.83
CA CYS A 312 -31.82 6.05 5.15
C CYS A 312 -30.50 5.93 4.37
N LEU A 313 -29.41 5.46 4.98
CA LEU A 313 -28.10 5.36 4.31
C LEU A 313 -28.07 4.34 3.15
N ARG A 314 -28.93 3.32 3.17
CA ARG A 314 -29.09 2.39 2.04
C ARG A 314 -29.90 2.95 0.87
N SER A 315 -30.76 3.95 1.07
CA SER A 315 -31.51 4.58 -0.03
C SER A 315 -30.74 5.70 -0.73
N LYS A 316 -29.60 6.13 -0.17
CA LYS A 316 -28.73 7.14 -0.79
C LYS A 316 -27.94 6.59 -1.98
N SER A 317 -27.75 7.45 -2.99
CA SER A 317 -26.87 7.18 -4.12
C SER A 317 -25.39 7.20 -3.70
N ILE A 318 -24.53 6.64 -4.55
CA ILE A 318 -23.08 6.65 -4.30
C ILE A 318 -22.55 8.08 -4.21
N THR A 319 -22.99 8.97 -5.11
CA THR A 319 -22.58 10.37 -5.15
C THR A 319 -22.94 11.11 -3.86
N GLU A 320 -24.19 11.01 -3.38
CA GLU A 320 -24.60 11.65 -2.12
C GLU A 320 -23.77 11.20 -0.90
N ILE A 321 -23.30 9.95 -0.89
CA ILE A 321 -22.46 9.40 0.18
C ILE A 321 -21.02 9.95 0.09
N LEU A 322 -20.51 10.17 -1.13
CA LEU A 322 -19.19 10.76 -1.37
C LEU A 322 -19.18 12.27 -1.09
N ASP A 323 -20.21 13.00 -1.53
CA ASP A 323 -20.37 14.43 -1.24
C ASP A 323 -20.44 14.68 0.28
N ALA A 324 -21.14 13.82 1.02
CA ALA A 324 -21.18 13.87 2.48
C ALA A 324 -19.81 13.57 3.12
N HIS A 325 -19.02 12.65 2.56
CA HIS A 325 -17.67 12.34 3.04
C HIS A 325 -16.76 13.57 3.00
N ASP A 326 -16.81 14.33 1.90
CA ASP A 326 -16.02 15.56 1.74
C ASP A 326 -16.39 16.65 2.76
N THR A 327 -17.64 16.68 3.25
CA THR A 327 -18.05 17.58 4.35
C THR A 327 -17.62 17.13 5.74
N MET A 328 -17.31 15.84 5.93
CA MET A 328 -16.84 15.27 7.20
C MET A 328 -15.32 15.32 7.36
N TYR A 329 -14.60 15.59 6.27
CA TYR A 329 -13.19 15.94 6.31
C TYR A 329 -13.01 17.31 6.99
N ASP A 330 -12.17 17.37 8.03
CA ASP A 330 -11.79 18.63 8.68
C ASP A 330 -10.54 19.21 8.02
N PRO A 331 -10.65 20.26 7.18
CA PRO A 331 -9.49 20.90 6.56
C PRO A 331 -8.62 21.71 7.55
N ALA A 332 -9.05 21.89 8.81
CA ALA A 332 -8.23 22.49 9.85
C ALA A 332 -7.25 21.48 10.48
N SER A 333 -7.51 20.18 10.37
CA SER A 333 -6.62 19.13 10.87
C SER A 333 -5.52 18.79 9.85
N TYR A 334 -4.29 18.67 10.33
CA TYR A 334 -3.13 18.28 9.52
C TYR A 334 -3.26 16.86 8.92
N PHE A 335 -3.95 15.96 9.62
CA PHE A 335 -4.21 14.59 9.18
C PHE A 335 -5.51 14.12 9.83
N SER A 336 -6.60 14.13 9.06
CA SER A 336 -7.91 13.63 9.47
C SER A 336 -8.37 12.53 8.54
N VAL A 337 -8.78 11.40 9.12
CA VAL A 337 -9.43 10.30 8.40
C VAL A 337 -10.88 10.26 8.89
N PRO A 338 -11.89 10.55 8.04
CA PRO A 338 -13.28 10.63 8.49
C PRO A 338 -13.87 9.30 8.96
N PHE A 339 -13.42 8.18 8.37
CA PHE A 339 -13.85 6.83 8.70
C PHE A 339 -12.63 5.90 8.87
N PRO A 340 -11.89 6.00 10.00
CA PRO A 340 -10.78 5.10 10.28
C PRO A 340 -11.31 3.74 10.75
N PRO A 341 -10.47 2.69 10.82
CA PRO A 341 -10.78 1.49 11.57
C PRO A 341 -11.21 1.83 13.01
N VAL A 342 -12.35 1.29 13.43
CA VAL A 342 -12.93 1.53 14.76
C VAL A 342 -12.59 0.39 15.72
N LEU A 343 -12.51 0.67 17.01
CA LEU A 343 -12.52 -0.39 18.04
C LEU A 343 -13.94 -0.93 18.18
N ASP A 344 -14.28 -1.91 17.33
CA ASP A 344 -15.56 -2.60 17.37
C ASP A 344 -15.49 -3.86 18.24
N ASN A 345 -16.60 -4.15 18.94
CA ASN A 345 -16.84 -5.41 19.64
C ASN A 345 -16.52 -6.70 18.84
N ASN A 346 -16.34 -6.63 17.51
CA ASN A 346 -16.23 -7.74 16.57
C ASN A 346 -14.79 -7.97 16.07
N PHE A 347 -14.16 -7.00 15.39
CA PHE A 347 -12.80 -7.12 14.85
C PHE A 347 -11.71 -6.83 15.91
N PHE A 348 -11.93 -5.87 16.80
CA PHE A 348 -11.02 -5.50 17.90
C PHE A 348 -11.67 -5.70 19.28
N PRO A 349 -11.60 -6.89 19.89
CA PRO A 349 -12.29 -7.21 21.14
C PRO A 349 -11.62 -6.64 22.41
N TYR A 350 -11.05 -5.43 22.32
CA TYR A 350 -10.34 -4.75 23.40
C TYR A 350 -11.20 -3.61 23.97
N GLU A 351 -11.41 -3.57 25.28
CA GLU A 351 -12.04 -2.41 25.93
C GLU A 351 -11.15 -1.15 25.82
N ASN A 352 -11.83 0.01 25.77
CA ASN A 352 -11.26 1.35 25.60
C ASN A 352 -10.31 1.77 26.73
N SER A 353 -9.09 1.21 26.79
CA SER A 353 -7.89 1.79 27.46
C SER A 353 -6.64 0.87 27.46
N GLN A 354 -6.73 -0.42 27.13
CA GLN A 354 -5.57 -1.35 27.25
C GLN A 354 -4.52 -1.23 26.11
N SER A 355 -4.48 -0.08 25.44
CA SER A 355 -4.15 0.11 24.01
C SER A 355 -2.70 -0.07 23.55
N PHE A 356 -1.73 -0.24 24.45
CA PHE A 356 -0.32 -0.54 24.07
C PHE A 356 0.34 -1.60 24.95
N ARG A 357 -0.14 -1.79 26.19
CA ARG A 357 0.43 -2.77 27.13
C ARG A 357 0.18 -4.22 26.72
N GLN A 358 -0.75 -4.47 25.80
CA GLN A 358 -1.04 -5.80 25.28
C GLN A 358 -0.25 -6.15 24.00
N LEU A 359 0.32 -5.17 23.27
CA LEU A 359 1.15 -5.45 22.09
C LEU A 359 2.35 -6.35 22.42
N LYS A 360 2.88 -6.28 23.64
CA LYS A 360 3.95 -7.16 24.14
C LYS A 360 3.57 -8.65 24.28
N TYR A 361 2.28 -8.96 24.21
CA TYR A 361 1.75 -10.34 24.23
C TYR A 361 1.40 -10.84 22.82
N LEU A 362 1.54 -10.01 21.80
CA LEU A 362 1.40 -10.44 20.42
C LEU A 362 2.46 -11.47 20.10
N LYS A 363 1.99 -12.60 19.61
CA LYS A 363 2.82 -13.62 18.98
C LYS A 363 2.41 -13.63 17.50
N PRO A 364 3.06 -12.82 16.65
CA PRO A 364 2.90 -13.00 15.20
C PRO A 364 3.20 -14.46 14.83
N SER A 365 2.69 -14.93 13.70
CA SER A 365 2.94 -16.30 13.20
C SER A 365 4.17 -16.40 12.30
N GLY A 366 4.73 -15.27 11.87
CA GLY A 366 5.89 -15.20 10.98
C GLY A 366 6.76 -13.97 11.25
N ALA A 367 7.88 -13.89 10.53
CA ALA A 367 8.79 -12.75 10.55
C ALA A 367 8.06 -11.44 10.17
N LEU A 368 8.59 -10.30 10.61
CA LEU A 368 8.02 -8.99 10.33
C LEU A 368 9.06 -8.04 9.72
N MET A 369 8.63 -7.25 8.73
CA MET A 369 9.46 -6.20 8.13
C MET A 369 8.73 -4.87 8.19
N PHE A 370 9.42 -3.84 8.66
CA PHE A 370 8.90 -2.48 8.81
C PHE A 370 9.74 -1.49 8.01
N GLY A 371 9.12 -0.42 7.54
CA GLY A 371 9.75 0.62 6.72
C GLY A 371 9.25 2.01 7.09
N ILE A 372 10.09 3.00 6.82
CA ILE A 372 9.74 4.43 6.85
C ILE A 372 10.47 5.16 5.72
N ASN A 373 9.90 6.25 5.23
CA ASN A 373 10.55 7.15 4.28
C ASN A 373 11.20 8.34 4.98
N LYS A 374 12.21 8.94 4.34
CA LYS A 374 12.93 10.09 4.92
C LYS A 374 12.02 11.29 5.19
N ASN A 375 10.99 11.53 4.36
CA ASN A 375 10.15 12.74 4.42
C ASN A 375 8.64 12.42 4.34
N GLU A 376 8.14 11.51 5.16
CA GLU A 376 6.72 11.10 5.26
C GLU A 376 5.74 12.28 5.31
N GLY A 377 6.05 13.34 6.07
CA GLY A 377 5.15 14.47 6.27
C GLY A 377 4.98 15.39 5.06
N SER A 378 5.96 15.43 4.15
CA SER A 378 6.02 16.44 3.09
C SER A 378 4.87 16.36 2.08
N TYR A 379 4.39 15.15 1.77
CA TYR A 379 3.21 14.93 0.91
C TYR A 379 1.96 15.59 1.50
N PHE A 380 1.67 15.33 2.78
CA PHE A 380 0.47 15.86 3.44
C PHE A 380 0.55 17.38 3.68
N LEU A 381 1.75 17.91 3.97
CA LEU A 381 1.98 19.35 4.06
C LEU A 381 1.69 20.07 2.73
N LEU A 382 2.00 19.46 1.58
CA LEU A 382 1.68 20.00 0.26
C LEU A 382 0.17 20.15 0.05
N TYR A 383 -0.63 19.15 0.43
CA TYR A 383 -2.11 19.24 0.37
C TYR A 383 -2.68 20.21 1.42
N ALA A 384 -2.19 20.19 2.66
CA ALA A 384 -2.70 21.03 3.73
C ALA A 384 -2.49 22.54 3.47
N PHE A 385 -1.28 22.95 3.05
CA PHE A 385 -0.97 24.37 2.85
C PHE A 385 -1.57 24.98 1.58
N VAL A 386 -1.79 24.18 0.54
CA VAL A 386 -2.33 24.69 -0.73
C VAL A 386 -3.88 24.72 -0.71
N SER A 387 -4.54 23.92 0.14
CA SER A 387 -6.02 23.82 0.17
C SER A 387 -6.72 24.84 1.07
N ASN A 388 -6.07 25.33 2.14
CA ASN A 388 -6.78 26.04 3.21
C ASN A 388 -6.37 27.52 3.38
N SER A 389 -7.24 28.43 2.92
CA SER A 389 -7.09 29.89 3.08
C SER A 389 -7.35 30.43 4.50
N LYS A 390 -7.81 29.60 5.45
CA LYS A 390 -7.91 29.99 6.88
C LYS A 390 -6.57 29.87 7.62
N TRP A 391 -5.73 28.89 7.27
CA TRP A 391 -4.33 28.84 7.76
C TRP A 391 -3.59 30.12 7.36
N MET A 392 -3.87 30.64 6.16
CA MET A 392 -3.32 31.91 5.66
C MET A 392 -3.79 33.15 6.46
N LYS A 393 -4.96 33.12 7.10
CA LYS A 393 -5.57 34.32 7.73
C LYS A 393 -5.27 34.51 9.22
N ASN A 394 -5.03 33.42 9.96
CA ASN A 394 -4.92 33.46 11.43
C ASN A 394 -3.51 33.14 11.98
N LEU A 395 -2.49 33.08 11.12
CA LEU A 395 -1.11 32.77 11.50
C LEU A 395 -0.17 33.96 11.22
N THR A 396 -0.34 35.03 11.99
CA THR A 396 0.51 36.26 11.93
C THR A 396 1.99 35.99 12.24
N ASP A 397 2.29 34.87 12.87
CA ASP A 397 3.62 34.52 13.38
C ASP A 397 4.37 33.51 12.49
N LEU A 398 3.80 33.13 11.33
CA LEU A 398 4.47 32.27 10.34
C LEU A 398 4.83 33.06 9.07
N PRO A 399 6.01 32.81 8.47
CA PRO A 399 6.46 33.51 7.26
C PRO A 399 5.73 33.14 5.96
N ILE A 400 4.64 32.35 6.04
CA ILE A 400 3.80 31.94 4.91
C ILE A 400 2.37 32.42 5.18
N THR A 401 2.07 33.66 4.77
CA THR A 401 0.77 34.30 5.07
C THR A 401 -0.25 34.21 3.94
N ASN A 402 0.15 33.75 2.76
CA ASN A 402 -0.73 33.62 1.60
C ASN A 402 -0.17 32.65 0.54
N ARG A 403 -0.98 32.29 -0.47
CA ARG A 403 -0.59 31.41 -1.58
C ARG A 403 0.64 31.91 -2.36
N MET A 404 0.82 33.23 -2.50
CA MET A 404 1.99 33.80 -3.17
C MET A 404 3.25 33.75 -2.29
N ASP A 405 3.13 33.87 -0.97
CA ASP A 405 4.22 33.61 -0.03
C ASP A 405 4.63 32.13 -0.07
N TYR A 406 3.67 31.21 -0.13
CA TYR A 406 3.95 29.77 -0.31
C TYR A 406 4.72 29.53 -1.62
N LEU A 407 4.23 30.06 -2.74
CA LEU A 407 4.91 30.01 -4.04
C LEU A 407 6.27 30.74 -4.04
N ARG A 408 6.52 31.68 -3.12
CA ARG A 408 7.82 32.35 -2.89
C ARG A 408 8.75 31.51 -2.01
N CYS A 409 8.22 30.76 -1.04
CA CYS A 409 8.96 29.81 -0.21
C CYS A 409 9.42 28.59 -1.02
N LEU A 410 8.64 28.18 -2.03
CA LEU A 410 9.10 27.24 -3.07
C LEU A 410 10.27 27.77 -3.92
N ARG A 411 10.72 29.03 -3.72
CA ARG A 411 11.72 29.74 -4.54
C ARG A 411 12.83 30.43 -3.73
N GLN A 412 12.86 30.39 -2.39
CA GLN A 412 13.89 31.09 -1.59
C GLN A 412 14.54 30.23 -0.50
N PRO A 413 15.88 30.32 -0.27
CA PRO A 413 16.60 29.34 0.56
C PRO A 413 16.51 29.59 2.07
N THR A 414 16.32 30.83 2.52
CA THR A 414 16.38 31.19 3.95
C THR A 414 15.22 30.64 4.79
N LEU A 415 14.18 30.15 4.14
CA LEU A 415 12.94 29.64 4.74
C LEU A 415 12.91 28.11 4.86
N GLU A 416 13.89 27.40 4.29
CA GLU A 416 13.98 25.94 4.27
C GLU A 416 13.81 25.35 5.69
N SER A 417 14.45 25.95 6.69
CA SER A 417 14.45 25.46 8.08
C SER A 417 13.07 25.35 8.76
N TRP A 418 12.05 26.13 8.38
CA TRP A 418 10.71 26.00 8.98
C TRP A 418 9.88 24.92 8.30
N THR A 419 9.95 24.82 6.97
CA THR A 419 9.31 23.75 6.20
C THR A 419 9.90 22.39 6.56
N GLU A 420 11.23 22.30 6.71
CA GLU A 420 11.93 21.10 7.20
C GLU A 420 11.50 20.71 8.62
N ARG A 421 11.38 21.68 9.54
CA ARG A 421 10.90 21.40 10.92
C ARG A 421 9.47 20.89 10.94
N LEU A 422 8.59 21.47 10.13
CA LEU A 422 7.20 21.03 10.01
C LEU A 422 7.13 19.63 9.40
N GLU A 423 7.93 19.36 8.38
CA GLU A 423 8.11 18.02 7.80
C GLU A 423 8.55 17.03 8.87
N GLU A 424 9.64 17.28 9.59
CA GLU A 424 10.14 16.40 10.66
C GLU A 424 9.10 16.14 11.75
N ILE A 425 8.43 17.18 12.26
CA ILE A 425 7.39 17.09 13.30
C ILE A 425 6.25 16.18 12.84
N SER A 426 5.76 16.40 11.62
CA SER A 426 4.67 15.65 11.03
C SER A 426 5.04 14.21 10.71
N SER A 427 6.23 14.01 10.12
CA SER A 427 6.84 12.70 9.86
C SER A 427 6.90 11.86 11.12
N ASP A 428 7.49 12.42 12.19
CA ASP A 428 7.68 11.71 13.45
C ASP A 428 6.35 11.34 14.10
N ARG A 429 5.43 12.31 14.19
CA ARG A 429 4.15 12.16 14.90
C ARG A 429 3.24 11.14 14.22
N SER A 430 3.07 11.23 12.90
CA SER A 430 2.06 10.47 12.16
C SER A 430 2.56 9.12 11.65
N PHE A 431 3.85 8.99 11.33
CA PHE A 431 4.38 7.81 10.63
C PHE A 431 5.59 7.19 11.35
N LYS A 432 6.72 7.90 11.43
CA LYS A 432 7.99 7.30 11.83
C LYS A 432 7.97 6.74 13.25
N CYS A 433 7.52 7.53 14.23
CA CYS A 433 7.53 7.08 15.62
C CYS A 433 6.47 6.01 15.92
N PRO A 434 5.23 6.07 15.40
CA PRO A 434 4.31 4.93 15.43
C PRO A 434 4.94 3.63 14.91
N THR A 435 5.57 3.64 13.73
CA THR A 435 6.20 2.45 13.13
C THR A 435 7.38 1.93 13.96
N ILE A 436 8.29 2.82 14.39
CA ILE A 436 9.43 2.46 15.27
C ILE A 436 8.95 1.91 16.63
N ASN A 437 7.84 2.44 17.16
CA ASN A 437 7.23 1.95 18.40
C ASN A 437 6.61 0.56 18.22
N MET A 438 5.92 0.31 17.10
CA MET A 438 5.34 -0.99 16.77
C MET A 438 6.45 -2.04 16.58
N ALA A 439 7.45 -1.75 15.76
CA ALA A 439 8.63 -2.61 15.58
C ALA A 439 9.31 -2.91 16.93
N THR A 440 9.54 -1.90 17.77
CA THR A 440 10.08 -2.11 19.12
C THR A 440 9.16 -3.00 19.97
N ALA A 441 7.84 -2.83 19.88
CA ALA A 441 6.87 -3.57 20.71
C ALA A 441 6.77 -5.06 20.35
N VAL A 442 6.96 -5.44 19.09
CA VAL A 442 6.94 -6.85 18.64
C VAL A 442 8.28 -7.57 18.87
N THR A 443 9.41 -6.85 18.93
CA THR A 443 10.73 -7.43 19.27
C THR A 443 10.89 -7.84 20.75
N ASN A 444 9.82 -7.81 21.54
CA ASN A 444 9.89 -7.75 23.01
C ASN A 444 10.45 -9.04 23.65
N ASP A 445 11.78 -9.05 23.74
CA ASP A 445 12.70 -10.02 24.34
C ASP A 445 12.53 -10.09 25.88
N TYR A 446 11.31 -10.35 26.35
CA TYR A 446 10.99 -10.49 27.76
C TYR A 446 11.62 -11.76 28.33
N ARG A 447 12.79 -11.60 28.96
CA ARG A 447 13.28 -12.51 29.99
C ARG A 447 12.21 -12.64 31.09
N ILE A 448 11.42 -13.72 31.03
CA ILE A 448 10.72 -14.24 32.21
C ILE A 448 11.74 -15.08 32.97
N PRO A 449 12.15 -14.71 34.19
CA PRO A 449 13.05 -15.54 35.00
C PRO A 449 12.42 -16.94 35.17
N GLY A 450 13.19 -17.99 34.88
CA GLY A 450 12.75 -19.38 35.00
C GLY A 450 12.00 -19.97 33.79
N ARG A 451 11.82 -19.26 32.66
CA ARG A 451 11.32 -19.87 31.40
C ARG A 451 12.40 -19.83 30.31
N ARG A 452 12.49 -20.92 29.53
CA ARG A 452 13.32 -20.98 28.29
C ARG A 452 12.91 -19.84 27.36
N ARG A 453 13.86 -19.30 26.57
CA ARG A 453 13.59 -18.33 25.51
C ARG A 453 12.42 -18.83 24.66
N ALA A 454 11.31 -18.10 24.65
CA ALA A 454 10.35 -18.24 23.56
C ALA A 454 11.06 -17.76 22.29
N HIS A 455 10.92 -18.48 21.17
CA HIS A 455 11.45 -18.02 19.90
C HIS A 455 10.79 -16.68 19.54
N THR A 456 11.55 -15.59 19.63
CA THR A 456 11.18 -14.29 19.07
C THR A 456 11.33 -14.40 17.56
N LEU A 457 10.25 -14.14 16.82
CA LEU A 457 10.32 -14.10 15.36
C LEU A 457 11.17 -12.90 14.92
N PRO A 458 11.98 -13.05 13.85
CA PRO A 458 12.89 -12.01 13.45
C PRO A 458 12.12 -10.80 12.92
N VAL A 459 12.65 -9.62 13.22
CA VAL A 459 12.09 -8.33 12.83
C VAL A 459 13.15 -7.59 12.03
N TYR A 460 12.78 -7.08 10.87
CA TYR A 460 13.65 -6.27 10.01
C TYR A 460 13.08 -4.87 9.89
N PHE A 461 13.97 -3.87 9.78
CA PHE A 461 13.59 -2.47 9.66
C PHE A 461 14.42 -1.80 8.58
N TYR A 462 13.80 -0.92 7.77
CA TYR A 462 14.50 -0.07 6.82
C TYR A 462 14.08 1.41 6.90
N GLU A 463 14.94 2.28 6.37
CA GLU A 463 14.60 3.66 6.02
C GLU A 463 14.91 3.91 4.54
N PHE A 464 13.94 4.40 3.77
CA PHE A 464 14.13 4.77 2.37
C PHE A 464 14.44 6.27 2.27
N GLN A 465 15.62 6.60 1.73
CA GLN A 465 16.16 7.96 1.65
C GLN A 465 16.49 8.41 0.22
N HIS A 466 16.17 7.59 -0.79
CA HIS A 466 16.32 8.00 -2.19
C HIS A 466 15.16 8.90 -2.63
N ARG A 467 15.43 9.84 -3.53
CA ARG A 467 14.40 10.64 -4.20
C ARG A 467 14.57 10.45 -5.70
N THR A 468 13.53 9.95 -6.37
CA THR A 468 13.51 9.78 -7.83
C THR A 468 13.93 11.07 -8.53
N LEU A 469 14.98 11.03 -9.33
CA LEU A 469 15.66 12.24 -9.84
C LEU A 469 14.79 13.08 -10.78
N SER A 470 13.91 12.44 -11.53
CA SER A 470 12.98 13.08 -12.48
C SER A 470 11.67 13.54 -11.85
N LEU A 471 11.43 13.26 -10.56
CA LEU A 471 10.17 13.48 -9.86
C LEU A 471 9.71 14.95 -9.96
N PRO A 472 8.60 15.25 -10.67
CA PRO A 472 8.16 16.62 -10.96
C PRO A 472 7.49 17.33 -9.77
N MET A 473 8.10 17.24 -8.59
CA MET A 473 7.66 17.86 -7.34
C MET A 473 8.76 18.79 -6.80
N PRO A 474 8.44 19.78 -5.94
CA PRO A 474 9.44 20.69 -5.37
C PRO A 474 10.55 19.95 -4.63
N LYS A 475 11.82 20.37 -4.79
CA LYS A 475 12.98 19.64 -4.23
C LYS A 475 12.91 19.41 -2.71
N TRP A 476 12.36 20.37 -1.96
CA TRP A 476 12.20 20.28 -0.50
C TRP A 476 11.35 19.09 -0.05
N THR A 477 10.47 18.55 -0.91
CA THR A 477 9.64 17.38 -0.58
C THR A 477 10.46 16.11 -0.34
N GLY A 478 11.72 16.07 -0.77
CA GLY A 478 12.63 14.97 -0.42
C GLY A 478 12.09 13.59 -0.83
N THR A 479 12.16 12.62 0.07
CA THR A 479 11.59 11.28 -0.11
C THR A 479 10.21 11.20 0.55
N MET A 480 9.18 11.54 -0.23
CA MET A 480 7.78 11.55 0.21
C MET A 480 7.25 10.17 0.61
N HIS A 481 6.18 10.17 1.40
CA HIS A 481 5.34 9.00 1.71
C HIS A 481 4.93 8.22 0.45
N GLY A 482 5.07 6.89 0.46
CA GLY A 482 4.69 6.00 -0.65
C GLY A 482 5.60 5.95 -1.88
N TYR A 483 6.72 6.69 -1.92
CA TYR A 483 7.64 6.70 -3.08
C TYR A 483 8.65 5.54 -3.11
N GLU A 484 8.73 4.75 -2.05
CA GLU A 484 9.47 3.49 -2.03
C GLU A 484 8.74 2.37 -2.79
N ILE A 485 7.41 2.47 -2.91
CA ILE A 485 6.54 1.51 -3.62
C ILE A 485 7.04 1.29 -5.06
N GLU A 486 7.45 2.36 -5.76
CA GLU A 486 7.97 2.30 -7.13
C GLU A 486 9.11 1.27 -7.24
N TYR A 487 9.99 1.25 -6.24
CA TYR A 487 11.19 0.44 -6.19
C TYR A 487 10.89 -1.00 -5.75
N VAL A 488 9.87 -1.21 -4.89
CA VAL A 488 9.40 -2.53 -4.46
C VAL A 488 8.66 -3.26 -5.59
N PHE A 489 7.90 -2.56 -6.43
CA PHE A 489 7.15 -3.19 -7.54
C PHE A 489 7.95 -3.36 -8.84
N GLY A 490 9.13 -2.74 -8.96
CA GLY A 490 9.95 -2.79 -10.18
C GLY A 490 9.58 -1.73 -11.23
N ILE A 491 8.89 -0.66 -10.82
CA ILE A 491 8.41 0.41 -11.71
C ILE A 491 9.54 1.14 -12.49
N PRO A 492 10.79 1.26 -12.01
CA PRO A 492 11.92 1.74 -12.82
C PRO A 492 12.19 0.96 -14.12
N PHE A 493 11.64 -0.25 -14.24
CA PHE A 493 11.70 -1.08 -15.45
C PHE A 493 10.46 -0.93 -16.35
N SER A 494 9.37 -0.32 -15.89
CA SER A 494 8.11 -0.18 -16.64
C SER A 494 8.16 0.91 -17.72
N PRO A 495 8.06 0.58 -19.02
CA PRO A 495 7.98 1.59 -20.07
C PRO A 495 6.64 2.35 -20.03
N GLN A 496 5.54 1.66 -19.69
CA GLN A 496 4.20 2.26 -19.67
C GLN A 496 4.05 3.31 -18.56
N PHE A 497 4.64 3.06 -17.38
CA PHE A 497 4.70 4.05 -16.32
C PHE A 497 5.57 5.25 -16.75
N GLN A 498 6.77 4.99 -17.30
CA GLN A 498 7.71 6.04 -17.69
C GLN A 498 7.22 6.93 -18.83
N ALA A 499 6.40 6.39 -19.74
CA ALA A 499 5.68 7.17 -20.75
C ALA A 499 4.57 8.05 -20.17
N SER A 500 3.97 7.64 -19.06
CA SER A 500 2.76 8.25 -18.49
C SER A 500 3.03 9.24 -17.36
N PHE A 501 4.16 9.10 -16.65
CA PHE A 501 4.46 9.83 -15.41
C PHE A 501 5.84 10.50 -15.42
N TYR A 502 6.92 9.75 -15.16
CA TYR A 502 8.31 10.24 -15.17
C TYR A 502 9.31 9.07 -15.27
N ARG A 503 10.59 9.38 -15.53
CA ARG A 503 11.64 8.41 -15.93
C ARG A 503 12.61 8.03 -14.81
N PHE A 504 13.25 6.88 -14.91
CA PHE A 504 14.26 6.43 -13.93
C PHE A 504 15.65 6.26 -14.55
N THR A 505 16.69 6.40 -13.74
CA THR A 505 18.09 6.13 -14.11
C THR A 505 18.47 4.67 -13.90
N ASP A 506 19.66 4.27 -14.34
CA ASP A 506 20.15 2.89 -14.15
C ASP A 506 20.53 2.60 -12.69
N GLU A 507 20.96 3.61 -11.94
CA GLU A 507 21.17 3.50 -10.49
C GLU A 507 19.85 3.28 -9.74
N GLU A 508 18.76 3.90 -10.22
CA GLU A 508 17.41 3.71 -9.67
C GLU A 508 16.84 2.33 -10.00
N ARG A 509 17.13 1.80 -11.20
CA ARG A 509 16.87 0.40 -11.57
C ARG A 509 17.66 -0.56 -10.69
N GLN A 510 18.94 -0.30 -10.44
CA GLN A 510 19.77 -1.11 -9.56
C GLN A 510 19.24 -1.10 -8.11
N LEU A 511 18.83 0.08 -7.60
CA LEU A 511 18.23 0.19 -6.27
C LEU A 511 16.91 -0.59 -6.17
N SER A 512 16.07 -0.53 -7.21
CA SER A 512 14.84 -1.33 -7.28
C SER A 512 15.13 -2.84 -7.33
N ASP A 513 16.11 -3.29 -8.10
CA ASP A 513 16.50 -4.71 -8.15
C ASP A 513 16.99 -5.24 -6.79
N ILE A 514 17.78 -4.43 -6.08
CA ILE A 514 18.22 -4.72 -4.71
C ILE A 514 17.02 -4.81 -3.75
N MET A 515 16.09 -3.85 -3.82
CA MET A 515 14.88 -3.84 -2.97
C MET A 515 13.98 -5.04 -3.26
N MET A 516 13.62 -5.28 -4.52
CA MET A 516 12.84 -6.45 -4.94
C MET A 516 13.46 -7.76 -4.43
N THR A 517 14.79 -7.88 -4.48
CA THR A 517 15.50 -9.07 -3.99
C THR A 517 15.33 -9.27 -2.49
N TYR A 518 15.57 -8.25 -1.67
CA TYR A 518 15.37 -8.36 -0.21
C TYR A 518 13.90 -8.65 0.15
N TRP A 519 12.94 -7.99 -0.51
CA TRP A 519 11.51 -8.18 -0.26
C TRP A 519 11.04 -9.59 -0.62
N ALA A 520 11.47 -10.11 -1.77
CA ALA A 520 11.12 -11.47 -2.19
C ALA A 520 11.86 -12.56 -1.38
N ASN A 521 13.10 -12.31 -0.96
CA ASN A 521 13.83 -13.20 -0.04
C ASN A 521 13.07 -13.33 1.29
N PHE A 522 12.69 -12.20 1.89
CA PHE A 522 11.86 -12.17 3.08
C PHE A 522 10.53 -12.92 2.89
N ALA A 523 9.89 -12.80 1.73
CA ALA A 523 8.66 -13.54 1.43
C ALA A 523 8.87 -15.06 1.27
N ARG A 524 10.03 -15.50 0.78
CA ARG A 524 10.36 -16.92 0.60
C ARG A 524 10.80 -17.60 1.90
N THR A 525 11.54 -16.91 2.77
CA THR A 525 12.30 -17.53 3.88
C THR A 525 12.01 -16.92 5.26
N GLY A 526 11.40 -15.73 5.33
CA GLY A 526 11.31 -14.91 6.54
C GLY A 526 12.58 -14.11 6.86
N ASP A 527 13.64 -14.21 6.06
CA ASP A 527 14.90 -13.46 6.20
C ASP A 527 15.26 -12.80 4.85
N PRO A 528 15.35 -11.46 4.78
CA PRO A 528 15.69 -10.75 3.54
C PRO A 528 17.08 -11.12 3.00
N ASN A 529 17.97 -11.66 3.85
CA ASN A 529 19.34 -12.00 3.48
C ASN A 529 19.49 -13.36 2.77
N ILE A 530 18.47 -14.23 2.79
CA ILE A 530 18.61 -15.60 2.27
C ILE A 530 18.01 -15.71 0.87
N LEU A 531 18.86 -16.04 -0.10
CA LEU A 531 18.51 -16.27 -1.50
C LEU A 531 17.69 -17.55 -1.68
N PRO A 532 17.01 -17.75 -2.83
CA PRO A 532 16.20 -18.95 -3.10
C PRO A 532 16.97 -20.28 -2.98
N ASP A 533 18.28 -20.27 -3.20
CA ASP A 533 19.17 -21.44 -3.10
C ASP A 533 19.79 -21.64 -1.70
N GLY A 534 19.37 -20.83 -0.71
CA GLY A 534 19.87 -20.88 0.66
C GLY A 534 21.17 -20.11 0.93
N ARG A 535 21.82 -19.53 -0.10
CA ARG A 535 23.01 -18.68 0.10
C ARG A 535 22.64 -17.33 0.71
N HIS A 536 23.61 -16.69 1.34
CA HIS A 536 23.43 -15.34 1.87
C HIS A 536 23.67 -14.31 0.75
N VAL A 537 22.88 -13.24 0.68
CA VAL A 537 23.02 -12.17 -0.34
C VAL A 537 24.40 -11.51 -0.37
N THR A 538 25.17 -11.60 0.72
CA THR A 538 26.54 -11.06 0.81
C THR A 538 27.61 -12.02 0.33
N ASP A 539 27.29 -13.29 0.11
CA ASP A 539 28.24 -14.24 -0.46
C ASP A 539 28.62 -13.75 -1.86
N ASN A 540 29.89 -13.91 -2.25
CA ASN A 540 30.32 -13.52 -3.59
C ASN A 540 29.75 -14.51 -4.62
N VAL A 541 28.51 -14.25 -5.07
CA VAL A 541 27.87 -15.00 -6.13
C VAL A 541 28.61 -14.73 -7.43
N ASN A 542 29.49 -15.65 -7.83
CA ASN A 542 29.91 -15.74 -9.23
C ASN A 542 28.63 -15.91 -10.09
N PRO A 543 28.44 -15.10 -11.14
CA PRO A 543 27.22 -15.11 -11.95
C PRO A 543 27.16 -16.26 -12.97
N GLU A 544 28.13 -17.15 -12.98
CA GLU A 544 28.18 -18.35 -13.82
C GLU A 544 27.81 -19.58 -12.98
N GLY A 545 27.06 -20.50 -13.60
CA GLY A 545 26.46 -21.65 -12.92
C GLY A 545 27.44 -22.75 -12.50
N PRO A 546 26.93 -23.85 -11.92
CA PRO A 546 27.77 -24.96 -11.52
C PRO A 546 28.07 -25.85 -12.73
N ASP A 547 29.23 -25.67 -13.36
CA ASP A 547 29.79 -26.66 -14.28
C ASP A 547 31.31 -26.81 -14.13
N GLU A 548 31.76 -27.97 -14.56
CA GLU A 548 32.98 -28.70 -14.27
C GLU A 548 34.31 -27.94 -14.39
N ILE A 549 35.20 -28.15 -13.42
CA ILE A 549 36.63 -27.88 -13.59
C ILE A 549 37.19 -28.94 -14.56
N THR A 550 37.16 -28.63 -15.86
CA THR A 550 38.03 -29.28 -16.84
C THR A 550 39.35 -28.50 -16.93
N GLY A 551 40.46 -29.20 -16.78
CA GLY A 551 41.78 -28.55 -16.67
C GLY A 551 42.37 -28.20 -18.03
N GLY A 552 42.72 -26.93 -18.22
CA GLY A 552 43.46 -26.44 -19.38
C GLY A 552 43.41 -24.91 -19.46
N GLU A 553 44.57 -24.28 -19.68
CA GLU A 553 44.77 -22.83 -19.94
C GLU A 553 44.96 -21.91 -18.71
N LEU A 554 46.08 -22.14 -18.03
CA LEU A 554 46.82 -21.09 -17.32
C LEU A 554 47.64 -20.28 -18.34
N GLU A 555 47.15 -19.10 -18.76
CA GLU A 555 47.94 -17.88 -19.09
C GLU A 555 47.08 -16.75 -19.72
N ASP A 556 46.19 -16.12 -18.95
CA ASP A 556 45.74 -14.73 -19.27
C ASP A 556 45.16 -13.94 -18.07
N SER A 557 45.46 -14.36 -16.83
CA SER A 557 44.72 -13.97 -15.63
C SER A 557 45.18 -12.66 -14.95
N LEU A 558 45.76 -11.70 -15.68
CA LEU A 558 46.44 -10.54 -15.05
C LEU A 558 45.91 -9.13 -15.36
N ASN A 559 44.95 -8.89 -16.27
CA ASN A 559 44.56 -7.51 -16.62
C ASN A 559 43.05 -7.13 -16.69
N HIS A 560 42.09 -8.01 -16.38
CA HIS A 560 40.67 -7.61 -16.33
C HIS A 560 39.82 -8.27 -15.22
N LYS A 561 40.18 -8.07 -13.95
CA LYS A 561 39.30 -8.36 -12.80
C LYS A 561 39.15 -7.20 -11.83
N GLN A 562 38.62 -6.08 -12.33
CA GLN A 562 37.95 -5.09 -11.48
C GLN A 562 36.58 -5.64 -11.08
N GLY A 563 36.57 -6.62 -10.17
CA GLY A 563 35.37 -7.37 -9.80
C GLY A 563 34.25 -6.43 -9.35
N ARG A 564 33.04 -6.62 -9.92
CA ARG A 564 31.83 -5.93 -9.45
C ARG A 564 31.67 -6.23 -7.96
N LYS A 565 31.86 -5.21 -7.11
CA LYS A 565 31.58 -5.33 -5.67
C LYS A 565 30.14 -5.77 -5.49
N ASN A 566 29.91 -6.77 -4.65
CA ASN A 566 28.57 -7.22 -4.30
C ASN A 566 27.73 -6.00 -3.84
N PRO A 567 26.60 -5.69 -4.50
CA PRO A 567 25.79 -4.52 -4.15
C PRO A 567 24.97 -4.70 -2.87
N PHE A 568 24.86 -5.93 -2.36
CA PHE A 568 24.13 -6.26 -1.13
C PHE A 568 25.01 -6.14 0.11
N ILE A 569 24.39 -5.80 1.23
CA ILE A 569 24.98 -5.89 2.58
C ILE A 569 24.09 -6.75 3.48
N GLY A 570 24.63 -7.25 4.59
CA GLY A 570 23.82 -7.95 5.58
C GLY A 570 22.81 -6.99 6.21
N TRP A 571 21.52 -7.29 6.06
CA TRP A 571 20.43 -6.59 6.73
C TRP A 571 20.29 -7.17 8.14
N PRO A 572 20.69 -6.43 9.20
CA PRO A 572 20.64 -6.94 10.56
C PRO A 572 19.20 -7.00 11.08
N GLU A 573 18.94 -7.98 11.94
CA GLU A 573 17.70 -8.05 12.72
C GLU A 573 17.58 -6.81 13.63
N PHE A 574 16.43 -6.14 13.55
CA PHE A 574 16.05 -5.03 14.41
C PHE A 574 15.75 -5.55 15.81
N ARG A 575 16.74 -5.51 16.71
CA ARG A 575 16.61 -5.91 18.12
C ARG A 575 16.44 -4.70 19.03
N ASN A 576 15.78 -4.83 20.18
CA ASN A 576 15.56 -3.69 21.09
C ASN A 576 16.88 -3.06 21.63
N SER A 577 17.97 -3.83 21.70
CA SER A 577 19.31 -3.37 22.13
C SER A 577 20.06 -2.54 21.09
N THR A 578 20.08 -3.01 19.83
CA THR A 578 20.78 -2.37 18.71
C THR A 578 19.90 -1.36 18.00
N LYS A 579 18.65 -1.72 17.74
CA LYS A 579 17.71 -1.05 16.81
C LYS A 579 18.36 -0.81 15.46
N ALA A 580 19.08 -1.82 14.99
CA ALA A 580 19.80 -1.79 13.73
C ALA A 580 18.82 -1.89 12.56
N TYR A 581 19.07 -1.11 11.51
CA TYR A 581 18.22 -1.01 10.33
C TYR A 581 19.06 -0.73 9.10
N ILE A 582 18.56 -1.11 7.92
CA ILE A 582 19.20 -0.78 6.64
C ILE A 582 18.68 0.56 6.13
N VAL A 583 19.51 1.33 5.42
CA VAL A 583 19.07 2.54 4.73
C VAL A 583 19.25 2.35 3.23
N PHE A 584 18.15 2.51 2.48
CA PHE A 584 18.14 2.47 1.02
C PHE A 584 18.34 3.89 0.46
N ARG A 585 19.37 4.09 -0.36
CA ARG A 585 19.65 5.36 -1.05
C ARG A 585 20.32 5.08 -2.41
N SER A 586 20.56 6.11 -3.20
CA SER A 586 21.37 6.02 -4.42
C SER A 586 22.87 6.18 -4.14
N ALA A 587 23.67 6.05 -5.21
CA ALA A 587 25.14 6.04 -5.23
C ALA A 587 25.80 7.21 -4.46
N PRO A 588 27.04 7.06 -3.95
CA PRO A 588 28.01 6.00 -4.21
C PRO A 588 27.94 4.78 -3.27
N ALA A 589 27.04 4.77 -2.29
CA ALA A 589 26.86 3.65 -1.37
C ALA A 589 25.37 3.41 -1.14
N ASN A 590 24.77 2.60 -2.02
CA ASN A 590 23.33 2.40 -2.14
C ASN A 590 22.68 1.87 -0.85
N LEU A 591 23.46 1.16 -0.03
CA LEU A 591 23.04 0.60 1.25
C LEU A 591 24.01 1.01 2.36
N LEU A 592 23.47 1.17 3.58
CA LEU A 592 24.26 1.22 4.82
C LEU A 592 23.45 0.65 5.99
N VAL A 593 24.13 0.22 7.05
CA VAL A 593 23.50 -0.11 8.34
C VAL A 593 23.58 1.08 9.27
N SER A 594 22.45 1.45 9.87
CA SER A 594 22.34 2.47 10.90
C SER A 594 21.69 1.89 12.16
N THR A 595 21.64 2.65 13.26
CA THR A 595 21.04 2.20 14.53
C THR A 595 20.18 3.29 15.18
N ARG A 596 19.18 2.87 15.96
CA ARG A 596 18.35 3.73 16.83
C ARG A 596 17.66 4.88 16.06
N PRO A 597 16.86 4.59 15.02
CA PRO A 597 16.20 5.61 14.19
C PRO A 597 15.34 6.55 15.06
N ARG A 598 15.45 7.87 14.82
CA ARG A 598 14.71 8.97 15.49
C ARG A 598 14.56 8.81 17.01
N HIS A 599 15.53 8.21 17.70
CA HIS A 599 15.35 7.73 19.08
C HIS A 599 14.93 8.82 20.08
N ARG A 600 15.55 10.01 20.01
CA ARG A 600 15.23 11.15 20.90
C ARG A 600 13.83 11.70 20.63
N GLN A 601 13.45 11.80 19.36
CA GLN A 601 12.17 12.36 18.94
C GLN A 601 11.01 11.40 19.25
N CYS A 602 11.19 10.10 19.03
CA CYS A 602 10.18 9.11 19.41
C CYS A 602 10.07 8.92 20.93
N LEU A 603 11.14 9.20 21.69
CA LEU A 603 11.05 9.36 23.15
C LEU A 603 10.22 10.58 23.55
N PHE A 604 10.39 11.72 22.87
CA PHE A 604 9.56 12.92 23.08
C PHE A 604 8.07 12.61 22.83
N TRP A 605 7.71 12.13 21.65
CA TRP A 605 6.31 11.86 21.29
C TRP A 605 5.65 10.78 22.15
N ARG A 606 6.37 9.72 22.52
CA ARG A 606 5.79 8.60 23.29
C ARG A 606 5.68 8.87 24.79
N ARG A 607 6.60 9.67 25.37
CA ARG A 607 6.71 9.82 26.84
C ARG A 607 6.50 11.25 27.33
N TRP A 608 7.13 12.23 26.68
CA TRP A 608 7.12 13.61 27.17
C TRP A 608 5.87 14.35 26.75
N TYR A 609 5.46 14.26 25.48
CA TYR A 609 4.28 14.96 24.97
C TYR A 609 2.97 14.58 25.71
N PRO A 610 2.66 13.30 25.98
CA PRO A 610 1.46 12.95 26.77
C PRO A 610 1.52 13.44 28.21
N ALA A 611 2.70 13.44 28.84
CA ALA A 611 2.87 13.96 30.21
C ALA A 611 2.68 15.49 30.26
N LEU A 612 3.18 16.22 29.26
CA LEU A 612 2.98 17.66 29.12
C LEU A 612 1.50 18.02 28.91
N LEU A 613 0.75 17.24 28.12
CA LEU A 613 -0.70 17.42 27.98
C LEU A 613 -1.43 17.21 29.31
N GLN A 614 -1.16 16.11 30.02
CA GLN A 614 -1.77 15.83 31.33
C GLN A 614 -1.47 16.94 32.36
N GLN A 615 -0.25 17.47 32.39
CA GLN A 615 0.11 18.61 33.24
C GLN A 615 -0.56 19.91 32.80
N GLY A 616 -0.69 20.16 31.49
CA GLY A 616 -1.40 21.31 30.94
C GLY A 616 -2.89 21.32 31.32
N ASP A 617 -3.56 20.18 31.20
CA ASP A 617 -4.97 20.02 31.58
C ASP A 617 -5.18 20.20 33.08
N LEU A 618 -4.24 19.75 33.91
CA LEU A 618 -4.25 19.99 35.36
C LEU A 618 -4.13 21.49 35.68
N VAL A 619 -3.21 22.21 35.03
CA VAL A 619 -3.06 23.67 35.22
C VAL A 619 -4.32 24.42 34.78
N ILE A 620 -4.94 24.04 33.66
CA ILE A 620 -6.20 24.63 33.20
C ILE A 620 -7.33 24.35 34.20
N LYS A 621 -7.47 23.12 34.70
CA LYS A 621 -8.48 22.77 35.70
C LYS A 621 -8.28 23.50 37.03
N VAL A 622 -7.04 23.68 37.48
CA VAL A 622 -6.74 24.48 38.69
C VAL A 622 -7.16 25.94 38.47
N PHE A 623 -6.82 26.55 37.33
CA PHE A 623 -7.24 27.92 37.01
C PHE A 623 -8.77 28.10 36.98
N TYR A 624 -9.51 27.13 36.43
CA TYR A 624 -10.98 27.14 36.41
C TYR A 624 -11.64 26.79 37.75
N LEU A 625 -10.90 26.31 38.75
CA LEU A 625 -11.36 26.06 40.12
C LEU A 625 -10.95 27.19 41.09
N SER A 626 -10.16 28.16 40.60
CA SER A 626 -9.74 29.37 41.34
C SER A 626 -10.32 30.66 40.76
N LEU A 627 -11.26 30.53 39.81
CA LEU A 627 -12.19 31.55 39.31
C LEU A 627 -13.61 31.20 39.76
#